data_AF-A0A2M7GZW1-F1
#
_entry.id   AF-A0A2M7GZW1-F1
#
_cell.length_a   1.000
_cell.length_b   1.000
_cell.length_c   1.000
_cell.angle_alpha   90.00
_cell.angle_beta   90.00
_cell.angle_gamma   90.00
#
_symmetry.space_group_name_H-M   'P 1'
#
loop_
_entity.id
_entity.type
_entity.pdbx_description
1 polymer ?
#
loop_
_entity_poly.entity_id
_entity_poly.type
_entity_poly.pdbx_seq_one_letter_code
_entity_poly.pdbx_strand_id
1 'polypeptide(L)'
;MNNEKTILPILTISETEPTPLLQDFATFIHYLIGHHIVLTRTNEFISGKELYELNQMMTYPLPDSTSRTEQPSYPLLHLFYYLVLAGKLFQKTSKKGRRLVLEPTGRLQIYEELKPAEKYFFLLETFWVDADWEKLQGTHAHSPIDTVPAVLEYMSKQQAGRKIRLKDERKIPNLIWIFWDWGYFLLYFSFFGFWDVTRDEDTLKQYGVKRYFQAESITPSAFGVRMFLILKEARKLPYWNLPSRRKSGEWKNIPGSPLPDENPFFLPFIPLFPEGELQKSLPREGIKFVDGTYIFKVSLAKDLWRRIEISANHTLLDLHGAIQETYDFDDDHLYSFFMDGKRWSHERFTSPFDDEGPHVDEVRIGELGLFAGQNILYLFDYGDEWKFRVELEDIRLKGPKPRKPKVIGKKGESPEQYPRYDEE
;
A
#
# COMPACT_ATOMS: atom_id res chain seq x y z
N MET A 1 -1.83 -48.00 20.07
CA MET A 1 -1.56 -46.55 20.10
C MET A 1 -2.73 -45.84 19.45
N ASN A 2 -3.60 -45.24 20.25
CA ASN A 2 -4.74 -44.47 19.76
C ASN A 2 -4.19 -43.23 19.02
N ASN A 3 -4.40 -43.20 17.71
CA ASN A 3 -4.37 -41.95 16.94
C ASN A 3 -5.66 -41.20 17.26
N GLU A 4 -5.72 -40.55 18.42
CA GLU A 4 -6.64 -39.43 18.60
C GLU A 4 -6.13 -38.31 17.68
N LYS A 5 -6.61 -38.29 16.44
CA LYS A 5 -6.71 -37.05 15.68
C LYS A 5 -7.55 -36.12 16.54
N THR A 6 -6.90 -35.26 17.30
CA THR A 6 -7.58 -34.17 18.00
C THR A 6 -8.37 -33.42 16.93
N ILE A 7 -9.69 -33.58 16.91
CA ILE A 7 -10.55 -32.82 16.02
C ILE A 7 -10.42 -31.38 16.50
N LEU A 8 -9.55 -30.62 15.83
CA LEU A 8 -9.29 -29.25 16.18
C LEU A 8 -10.61 -28.47 15.98
N PRO A 9 -10.96 -27.55 16.89
CA PRO A 9 -12.20 -26.79 16.78
C PRO A 9 -12.18 -25.99 15.47
N ILE A 10 -13.28 -26.10 14.73
CA ILE A 10 -13.50 -25.38 13.49
C ILE A 10 -13.72 -23.89 13.82
N LEU A 11 -13.03 -23.01 13.11
CA LEU A 11 -13.16 -21.55 13.24
C LEU A 11 -14.40 -21.06 12.49
N THR A 12 -14.95 -19.94 12.93
CA THR A 12 -16.06 -19.25 12.26
C THR A 12 -15.70 -17.78 12.12
N ILE A 13 -16.04 -17.19 10.97
CA ILE A 13 -15.91 -15.76 10.71
C ILE A 13 -17.31 -15.24 10.41
N SER A 14 -17.68 -14.14 11.05
CA SER A 14 -18.91 -13.40 10.82
C SER A 14 -18.58 -11.92 10.68
N GLU A 15 -19.59 -11.07 10.56
CA GLU A 15 -19.40 -9.62 10.54
C GLU A 15 -18.76 -9.08 11.84
N THR A 16 -18.93 -9.81 12.95
CA THR A 16 -18.49 -9.39 14.30
C THR A 16 -17.45 -10.31 14.96
N GLU A 17 -17.17 -11.47 14.38
CA GLU A 17 -16.26 -12.49 14.91
C GLU A 17 -15.20 -12.86 13.87
N PRO A 18 -13.91 -13.03 14.24
CA PRO A 18 -13.36 -12.98 15.60
C PRO A 18 -13.26 -11.55 16.19
N THR A 19 -13.53 -10.54 15.36
CA THR A 19 -13.54 -9.12 15.70
C THR A 19 -14.55 -8.41 14.79
N PRO A 20 -14.98 -7.17 15.12
CA PRO A 20 -15.86 -6.37 14.25
C PRO A 20 -15.19 -5.84 12.97
N LEU A 21 -14.04 -6.40 12.55
CA LEU A 21 -13.28 -5.91 11.40
C LEU A 21 -14.12 -5.80 10.12
N LEU A 22 -14.93 -6.84 9.83
CA LEU A 22 -15.75 -6.87 8.61
C LEU A 22 -16.90 -5.86 8.69
N GLN A 23 -17.59 -5.78 9.82
CA GLN A 23 -18.63 -4.77 10.06
C GLN A 23 -18.08 -3.34 9.91
N ASP A 24 -16.94 -3.05 10.55
CA ASP A 24 -16.32 -1.72 10.51
C ASP A 24 -15.81 -1.40 9.10
N PHE A 25 -15.26 -2.38 8.38
CA PHE A 25 -14.83 -2.19 6.99
C PHE A 25 -16.00 -1.96 6.03
N ALA A 26 -17.12 -2.67 6.22
CA ALA A 26 -18.35 -2.42 5.46
C ALA A 26 -18.89 -1.01 5.72
N THR A 27 -18.85 -0.56 6.99
CA THR A 27 -19.23 0.81 7.39
C THR A 27 -18.35 1.85 6.71
N PHE A 28 -17.03 1.63 6.69
CA PHE A 28 -16.07 2.49 6.00
C PHE A 28 -16.37 2.57 4.50
N ILE A 29 -16.55 1.44 3.83
CA ILE A 29 -16.89 1.39 2.40
C ILE A 29 -18.19 2.15 2.10
N HIS A 30 -19.27 1.88 2.85
CA HIS A 30 -20.56 2.54 2.63
C HIS A 30 -20.45 4.06 2.79
N TYR A 31 -19.65 4.53 3.76
CA TYR A 31 -19.38 5.97 3.90
C TYR A 31 -18.65 6.52 2.66
N LEU A 32 -17.61 5.86 2.16
CA LEU A 32 -16.88 6.31 0.96
C LEU A 32 -17.77 6.35 -0.30
N ILE A 33 -18.71 5.41 -0.46
CA ILE A 33 -19.66 5.40 -1.58
C ILE A 33 -20.66 6.56 -1.45
N GLY A 34 -21.16 6.80 -0.23
CA GLY A 34 -22.17 7.82 0.05
C GLY A 34 -21.66 9.26 0.03
N HIS A 35 -20.35 9.47 0.02
CA HIS A 35 -19.72 10.78 0.14
C HIS A 35 -18.71 11.04 -0.99
N HIS A 36 -18.58 12.31 -1.38
CA HIS A 36 -17.55 12.72 -2.32
C HIS A 36 -16.23 13.00 -1.59
N ILE A 37 -15.41 11.96 -1.44
CA ILE A 37 -14.17 12.01 -0.62
C ILE A 37 -13.05 12.73 -1.37
N VAL A 38 -12.73 13.94 -0.94
CA VAL A 38 -11.68 14.77 -1.55
C VAL A 38 -10.38 14.68 -0.74
N LEU A 39 -9.35 14.11 -1.33
CA LEU A 39 -8.07 13.84 -0.68
C LEU A 39 -7.24 15.12 -0.44
N THR A 40 -6.51 15.13 0.67
CA THR A 40 -5.55 16.19 1.04
C THR A 40 -4.45 16.37 -0.01
N ARG A 41 -3.90 17.57 -0.13
CA ARG A 41 -2.93 17.86 -1.20
C ARG A 41 -1.57 17.20 -0.99
N THR A 42 -1.12 17.12 0.27
CA THR A 42 0.25 16.72 0.58
C THR A 42 0.41 15.22 0.64
N ASN A 43 -0.45 14.55 1.41
CA ASN A 43 -0.34 13.10 1.66
C ASN A 43 -1.44 12.30 0.96
N GLU A 44 -2.35 12.97 0.26
CA GLU A 44 -3.49 12.33 -0.44
C GLU A 44 -4.37 11.50 0.50
N PHE A 45 -4.46 11.91 1.77
CA PHE A 45 -5.29 11.29 2.80
C PHE A 45 -6.72 11.83 2.82
N ILE A 46 -7.63 11.04 3.38
CA ILE A 46 -8.98 11.46 3.77
C ILE A 46 -8.86 12.61 4.78
N SER A 47 -9.77 13.58 4.71
CA SER A 47 -9.68 14.76 5.57
C SER A 47 -9.94 14.40 7.04
N GLY A 48 -9.35 15.15 7.98
CA GLY A 48 -9.57 14.95 9.41
C GLY A 48 -11.05 15.08 9.83
N LYS A 49 -11.83 15.87 9.09
CA LYS A 49 -13.28 16.00 9.30
C LYS A 49 -14.01 14.70 8.97
N GLU A 50 -13.81 14.17 7.77
CA GLU A 50 -14.42 12.90 7.33
C GLU A 50 -13.96 11.73 8.21
N LEU A 51 -12.67 11.69 8.58
CA LEU A 51 -12.14 10.67 9.48
C LEU A 51 -12.76 10.73 10.87
N TYR A 52 -13.01 11.93 11.39
CA TYR A 52 -13.67 12.09 12.68
C TYR A 52 -15.11 11.55 12.63
N GLU A 53 -15.86 11.84 11.57
CA GLU A 53 -17.21 11.30 11.35
C GLU A 53 -17.19 9.77 11.23
N LEU A 54 -16.33 9.23 10.37
CA LEU A 54 -16.09 7.79 10.23
C LEU A 54 -15.77 7.13 11.56
N ASN A 55 -14.88 7.73 12.36
CA ASN A 55 -14.46 7.19 13.65
C ASN A 55 -15.64 7.05 14.62
N GLN A 56 -16.62 7.96 14.61
CA GLN A 56 -17.82 7.86 15.44
C GLN A 56 -18.74 6.69 15.03
N MET A 57 -18.59 6.17 13.81
CA MET A 57 -19.37 5.05 13.29
C MET A 57 -18.71 3.68 13.50
N MET A 58 -17.43 3.65 13.91
CA MET A 58 -16.72 2.40 14.18
C MET A 58 -17.21 1.75 15.47
N THR A 59 -17.08 0.43 15.57
CA THR A 59 -17.50 -0.34 16.77
C THR A 59 -16.75 0.11 18.01
N TYR A 60 -15.46 0.42 17.88
CA TYR A 60 -14.63 0.99 18.95
C TYR A 60 -13.96 2.29 18.47
N PRO A 61 -14.63 3.45 18.58
CA PRO A 61 -14.09 4.73 18.16
C PRO A 61 -12.78 5.06 18.89
N LEU A 62 -11.80 5.62 18.18
CA LEU A 62 -10.58 6.15 18.80
C LEU A 62 -10.96 7.32 19.75
N PRO A 63 -10.66 7.22 21.06
CA PRO A 63 -10.95 8.28 22.01
C PRO A 63 -10.07 9.52 21.76
N ASP A 64 -10.51 10.66 22.27
CA ASP A 64 -9.80 11.96 22.21
C ASP A 64 -9.43 12.45 20.80
N SER A 65 -10.06 11.86 19.78
CA SER A 65 -9.91 12.28 18.40
C SER A 65 -10.72 13.56 18.12
N THR A 66 -10.27 14.34 17.14
CA THR A 66 -10.92 15.59 16.73
C THR A 66 -10.97 15.67 15.21
N SER A 67 -11.73 16.62 14.66
CA SER A 67 -11.74 16.92 13.23
C SER A 67 -10.39 17.40 12.67
N ARG A 68 -9.41 17.66 13.54
CA ARG A 68 -8.02 18.02 13.18
C ARG A 68 -7.04 16.85 13.28
N THR A 69 -7.47 15.71 13.84
CA THR A 69 -6.64 14.52 13.94
C THR A 69 -6.33 13.98 12.53
N GLU A 70 -5.05 13.73 12.25
CA GLU A 70 -4.59 13.30 10.92
C GLU A 70 -4.78 11.80 10.71
N GLN A 71 -4.91 11.35 9.45
CA GLN A 71 -5.17 9.94 9.10
C GLN A 71 -4.25 8.93 9.76
N PRO A 72 -2.91 9.11 9.81
CA PRO A 72 -2.02 8.14 10.45
C PRO A 72 -2.31 7.95 11.95
N SER A 73 -2.97 8.92 12.60
CA SER A 73 -3.34 8.81 14.02
C SER A 73 -4.61 8.00 14.26
N TYR A 74 -5.32 7.55 13.21
CA TYR A 74 -6.45 6.63 13.30
C TYR A 74 -6.04 5.24 12.77
N PRO A 75 -5.47 4.33 13.58
CA PRO A 75 -4.87 3.10 13.06
C PRO A 75 -5.82 2.27 12.21
N LEU A 76 -7.06 2.05 12.66
CA LEU A 76 -8.05 1.25 11.92
C LEU A 76 -8.43 1.89 10.57
N LEU A 77 -8.79 3.18 10.57
CA LEU A 77 -9.16 3.88 9.33
C LEU A 77 -7.96 4.05 8.39
N HIS A 78 -6.76 4.18 8.93
CA HIS A 78 -5.53 4.23 8.16
C HIS A 78 -5.25 2.89 7.46
N LEU A 79 -5.43 1.77 8.17
CA LEU A 79 -5.37 0.43 7.60
C LEU A 79 -6.41 0.29 6.48
N PHE A 80 -7.68 0.61 6.74
CA PHE A 80 -8.75 0.50 5.76
C PHE A 80 -8.49 1.32 4.49
N TYR A 81 -8.01 2.56 4.62
CA TYR A 81 -7.62 3.39 3.48
C TYR A 81 -6.59 2.70 2.59
N TYR A 82 -5.55 2.08 3.17
CA TYR A 82 -4.56 1.37 2.38
C TYR A 82 -5.06 0.03 1.85
N LEU A 83 -5.94 -0.68 2.55
CA LEU A 83 -6.54 -1.93 2.06
C LEU A 83 -7.46 -1.68 0.86
N VAL A 84 -8.29 -0.63 0.88
CA VAL A 84 -9.17 -0.34 -0.27
C VAL A 84 -8.37 0.03 -1.53
N LEU A 85 -7.21 0.69 -1.36
CA LEU A 85 -6.33 1.04 -2.46
C LEU A 85 -5.50 -0.15 -2.96
N ALA A 86 -4.83 -0.88 -2.06
CA ALA A 86 -4.00 -2.04 -2.40
C ALA A 86 -4.84 -3.18 -3.00
N GLY A 87 -6.03 -3.41 -2.46
CA GLY A 87 -7.01 -4.38 -2.97
C GLY A 87 -7.77 -3.90 -4.22
N LYS A 88 -7.56 -2.64 -4.63
CA LYS A 88 -8.21 -1.96 -5.76
C LYS A 88 -9.74 -1.94 -5.67
N LEU A 89 -10.30 -1.93 -4.47
CA LEU A 89 -11.74 -1.70 -4.28
C LEU A 89 -12.10 -0.24 -4.59
N PHE A 90 -11.17 0.67 -4.29
CA PHE A 90 -11.22 2.08 -4.65
C PHE A 90 -9.95 2.47 -5.39
N GLN A 91 -10.04 3.54 -6.18
CA GLN A 91 -8.89 4.14 -6.85
C GLN A 91 -8.92 5.67 -6.67
N LYS A 92 -7.75 6.27 -6.74
CA LYS A 92 -7.62 7.72 -6.80
C LYS A 92 -7.92 8.19 -8.22
N THR A 93 -8.67 9.27 -8.37
CA THR A 93 -8.89 9.92 -9.67
C THR A 93 -8.87 11.43 -9.52
N SER A 94 -8.59 12.15 -10.61
CA SER A 94 -8.75 13.60 -10.70
C SER A 94 -9.32 13.99 -12.05
N LYS A 95 -10.00 15.14 -12.08
CA LYS A 95 -10.39 15.84 -13.31
C LYS A 95 -9.53 17.08 -13.45
N LYS A 96 -8.62 17.10 -14.44
CA LYS A 96 -7.86 18.27 -14.94
C LYS A 96 -7.51 19.32 -13.87
N GLY A 97 -6.46 19.06 -13.08
CA GLY A 97 -5.92 20.00 -12.09
C GLY A 97 -6.76 20.19 -10.81
N ARG A 98 -7.83 19.38 -10.63
CA ARG A 98 -8.59 19.34 -9.37
C ARG A 98 -7.91 18.42 -8.35
N ARG A 99 -8.31 18.54 -7.09
CA ARG A 99 -7.84 17.65 -6.02
C ARG A 99 -8.25 16.20 -6.34
N LEU A 100 -7.40 15.27 -5.93
CA LEU A 100 -7.68 13.85 -6.03
C LEU A 100 -8.91 13.49 -5.21
N VAL A 101 -9.68 12.55 -5.71
CA VAL A 101 -10.85 11.98 -5.06
C VAL A 101 -10.72 10.47 -5.01
N LEU A 102 -11.42 9.81 -4.08
CA LEU A 102 -11.56 8.36 -4.09
C LEU A 102 -12.86 7.98 -4.80
N GLU A 103 -12.76 7.04 -5.73
CA GLU A 103 -13.91 6.48 -6.45
C GLU A 103 -13.88 4.95 -6.37
N PRO A 104 -15.05 4.30 -6.24
CA PRO A 104 -15.13 2.84 -6.23
C PRO A 104 -14.78 2.27 -7.61
N THR A 105 -14.23 1.06 -7.64
CA THR A 105 -13.98 0.32 -8.88
C THR A 105 -15.01 -0.80 -9.06
N GLY A 106 -15.05 -1.41 -10.25
CA GLY A 106 -15.88 -2.61 -10.48
C GLY A 106 -15.53 -3.81 -9.58
N ARG A 107 -14.34 -3.82 -8.95
CA ARG A 107 -13.93 -4.88 -8.03
C ARG A 107 -14.73 -4.87 -6.73
N LEU A 108 -15.28 -3.72 -6.35
CA LEU A 108 -16.06 -3.59 -5.14
C LEU A 108 -17.33 -4.45 -5.17
N GLN A 109 -18.01 -4.51 -6.31
CA GLN A 109 -19.20 -5.36 -6.48
C GLN A 109 -18.87 -6.84 -6.28
N ILE A 110 -17.75 -7.30 -6.84
CA ILE A 110 -17.28 -8.69 -6.68
C ILE A 110 -16.94 -8.98 -5.21
N TYR A 111 -16.34 -8.02 -4.50
CA TYR A 111 -16.05 -8.14 -3.07
C TYR A 111 -17.33 -8.25 -2.23
N GLU A 112 -18.36 -7.47 -2.54
CA GLU A 112 -19.64 -7.47 -1.80
C GLU A 112 -20.35 -8.84 -1.86
N GLU A 113 -20.20 -9.56 -2.97
CA GLU A 113 -20.75 -10.91 -3.20
C GLU A 113 -20.03 -12.03 -2.44
N LEU A 114 -18.87 -11.76 -1.83
CA LEU A 114 -18.09 -12.75 -1.07
C LEU A 114 -18.76 -13.10 0.27
N LYS A 115 -18.55 -14.33 0.73
CA LYS A 115 -18.93 -14.75 2.09
C LYS A 115 -18.07 -14.06 3.16
N PRO A 116 -18.50 -14.00 4.43
CA PRO A 116 -17.70 -13.39 5.50
C PRO A 116 -16.26 -13.92 5.60
N ALA A 117 -16.06 -15.24 5.59
CA ALA A 117 -14.72 -15.83 5.61
C ALA A 117 -13.87 -15.39 4.39
N GLU A 118 -14.46 -15.37 3.20
CA GLU A 118 -13.78 -14.95 1.97
C GLU A 118 -13.45 -13.45 1.99
N LYS A 119 -14.33 -12.59 2.53
CA LYS A 119 -14.07 -11.16 2.76
C LYS A 119 -12.92 -10.95 3.72
N TYR A 120 -12.91 -11.68 4.85
CA TYR A 120 -11.81 -11.62 5.81
C TYR A 120 -10.48 -12.04 5.17
N PHE A 121 -10.46 -13.13 4.41
CA PHE A 121 -9.23 -13.58 3.75
C PHE A 121 -8.79 -12.65 2.63
N PHE A 122 -9.70 -11.98 1.93
CA PHE A 122 -9.33 -10.89 1.03
C PHE A 122 -8.62 -9.75 1.78
N LEU A 123 -9.13 -9.31 2.93
CA LEU A 123 -8.49 -8.25 3.72
C LEU A 123 -7.14 -8.69 4.27
N LEU A 124 -7.05 -9.92 4.79
CA LEU A 124 -5.80 -10.47 5.32
C LEU A 124 -4.77 -10.66 4.22
N GLU A 125 -5.17 -11.20 3.06
CA GLU A 125 -4.32 -11.34 1.89
C GLU A 125 -3.83 -9.97 1.40
N THR A 126 -4.73 -9.00 1.26
CA THR A 126 -4.37 -7.63 0.83
C THR A 126 -3.40 -6.99 1.82
N PHE A 127 -3.65 -7.14 3.12
CA PHE A 127 -2.74 -6.67 4.17
C PHE A 127 -1.38 -7.34 4.06
N TRP A 128 -1.33 -8.66 3.91
CA TRP A 128 -0.10 -9.44 3.94
C TRP A 128 0.73 -9.32 2.66
N VAL A 129 0.07 -9.34 1.51
CA VAL A 129 0.67 -9.45 0.18
C VAL A 129 0.82 -8.08 -0.47
N ASP A 130 -0.23 -7.27 -0.53
CA ASP A 130 -0.28 -6.11 -1.43
C ASP A 130 0.00 -4.77 -0.72
N ALA A 131 -0.31 -4.69 0.58
CA ALA A 131 -0.14 -3.47 1.33
C ALA A 131 1.34 -3.16 1.59
N ASP A 132 1.67 -1.88 1.43
CA ASP A 132 2.97 -1.33 1.79
C ASP A 132 3.04 -1.08 3.29
N TRP A 133 3.70 -2.00 4.00
CA TRP A 133 3.83 -1.95 5.45
C TRP A 133 4.65 -0.74 5.93
N GLU A 134 5.50 -0.15 5.08
CA GLU A 134 6.21 1.08 5.43
C GLU A 134 5.25 2.27 5.50
N LYS A 135 4.23 2.28 4.63
CA LYS A 135 3.18 3.32 4.65
C LYS A 135 2.19 3.14 5.80
N LEU A 136 2.01 1.91 6.28
CA LEU A 136 1.17 1.60 7.44
C LEU A 136 1.86 1.96 8.77
N GLN A 137 3.19 2.03 8.77
CA GLN A 137 3.96 2.36 9.96
C GLN A 137 3.90 3.87 10.22
N GLY A 138 3.01 4.28 11.14
CA GLY A 138 2.66 5.68 11.39
C GLY A 138 3.85 6.66 11.44
N THR A 139 4.64 6.65 12.52
CA THR A 139 5.81 7.56 12.66
C THR A 139 7.13 6.87 12.97
N HIS A 140 7.15 5.53 12.96
CA HIS A 140 8.37 4.78 13.17
C HIS A 140 9.17 4.67 11.89
N ALA A 141 10.50 4.67 12.03
CA ALA A 141 11.42 4.74 10.90
C ALA A 141 11.40 3.48 10.02
N HIS A 142 11.00 2.32 10.57
CA HIS A 142 11.10 1.05 9.87
C HIS A 142 9.85 0.16 10.06
N SER A 143 9.45 -0.50 8.98
CA SER A 143 8.42 -1.55 8.98
C SER A 143 8.90 -2.78 9.78
N PRO A 144 8.03 -3.46 10.55
CA PRO A 144 8.42 -4.65 11.31
C PRO A 144 8.60 -5.91 10.44
N ILE A 145 8.56 -5.78 9.10
CA ILE A 145 8.50 -6.89 8.14
C ILE A 145 9.54 -7.99 8.39
N ASP A 146 10.78 -7.60 8.68
CA ASP A 146 11.90 -8.54 8.89
C ASP A 146 11.82 -9.28 10.24
N THR A 147 11.06 -8.73 11.19
CA THR A 147 10.90 -9.31 12.53
C THR A 147 9.67 -10.22 12.66
N VAL A 148 8.76 -10.18 11.69
CA VAL A 148 7.54 -11.01 11.66
C VAL A 148 7.85 -12.50 11.83
N PRO A 149 8.84 -13.12 11.16
CA PRO A 149 9.15 -14.54 11.35
C PRO A 149 9.46 -14.90 12.81
N ALA A 150 10.22 -14.06 13.52
CA ALA A 150 10.56 -14.28 14.93
C ALA A 150 9.34 -14.18 15.85
N VAL A 151 8.45 -13.21 15.59
CA VAL A 151 7.20 -13.07 16.35
C VAL A 151 6.27 -14.25 16.08
N LEU A 152 6.08 -14.67 14.82
CA LEU A 152 5.26 -15.85 14.50
C LEU A 152 5.82 -17.14 15.14
N GLU A 153 7.14 -17.32 15.14
CA GLU A 153 7.81 -18.44 15.81
C GLU A 153 7.45 -18.50 17.30
N TYR A 154 7.58 -17.37 17.99
CA TYR A 154 7.26 -17.27 19.40
C TYR A 154 5.76 -17.47 19.67
N MET A 155 4.91 -16.80 18.90
CA MET A 155 3.47 -16.76 19.10
C MET A 155 2.77 -18.09 18.78
N SER A 156 3.27 -18.84 17.80
CA SER A 156 2.76 -20.18 17.47
C SER A 156 2.91 -21.22 18.59
N LYS A 157 3.79 -20.96 19.57
CA LYS A 157 4.04 -21.83 20.74
C LYS A 157 3.25 -21.40 21.98
N GLN A 158 2.52 -20.29 21.93
CA GLN A 158 1.82 -19.75 23.09
C GLN A 158 0.46 -20.42 23.29
N GLN A 159 0.03 -20.42 24.54
CA GLN A 159 -1.32 -20.86 24.90
C GLN A 159 -2.30 -19.69 24.71
N ALA A 160 -3.38 -19.94 23.98
CA ALA A 160 -4.47 -18.97 23.82
C ALA A 160 -5.03 -18.52 25.18
N GLY A 161 -5.39 -17.24 25.29
CA GLY A 161 -5.91 -16.62 26.52
C GLY A 161 -4.84 -16.31 27.58
N ARG A 162 -3.59 -16.75 27.40
CA ARG A 162 -2.52 -16.43 28.35
C ARG A 162 -1.95 -15.03 28.09
N LYS A 163 -2.14 -14.12 29.05
CA LYS A 163 -1.57 -12.77 29.00
C LYS A 163 -0.04 -12.81 29.03
N ILE A 164 0.60 -12.14 28.07
CA ILE A 164 2.05 -12.01 27.93
C ILE A 164 2.41 -10.54 28.16
N ARG A 165 3.20 -10.25 29.20
CA ARG A 165 3.70 -8.90 29.48
C ARG A 165 4.91 -8.61 28.60
N LEU A 166 4.85 -7.53 27.83
CA LEU A 166 5.87 -7.18 26.84
C LEU A 166 7.08 -6.45 27.43
N LYS A 167 7.00 -6.01 28.69
CA LYS A 167 8.13 -5.42 29.42
C LYS A 167 8.92 -6.41 30.29
N ASP A 168 8.51 -7.68 30.35
CA ASP A 168 9.22 -8.71 31.13
C ASP A 168 10.09 -9.57 30.20
N GLU A 169 11.38 -9.25 30.10
CA GLU A 169 12.34 -9.96 29.23
C GLU A 169 12.38 -11.46 29.49
N ARG A 170 12.08 -11.92 30.71
CA ARG A 170 12.02 -13.35 31.04
C ARG A 170 10.85 -14.06 30.36
N LYS A 171 9.81 -13.32 29.99
CA LYS A 171 8.63 -13.84 29.26
C LYS A 171 8.84 -13.81 27.76
N ILE A 172 9.64 -12.88 27.25
CA ILE A 172 9.85 -12.65 25.81
C ILE A 172 11.34 -12.44 25.48
N PRO A 173 12.20 -13.45 25.72
CA PRO A 173 13.64 -13.29 25.56
C PRO A 173 13.99 -12.87 24.13
N ASN A 174 14.77 -11.78 24.00
CA ASN A 174 15.19 -11.18 22.73
C ASN A 174 14.06 -10.60 21.84
N LEU A 175 12.82 -10.48 22.34
CA LEU A 175 11.70 -9.90 21.58
C LEU A 175 11.25 -8.54 22.13
N ILE A 176 11.81 -8.06 23.24
CA ILE A 176 11.39 -6.80 23.87
C ILE A 176 11.53 -5.61 22.90
N TRP A 177 12.69 -5.48 22.27
CA TRP A 177 12.97 -4.45 21.27
C TRP A 177 12.15 -4.63 20.00
N ILE A 178 11.89 -5.89 19.61
CA ILE A 178 11.03 -6.19 18.47
C ILE A 178 9.61 -5.67 18.73
N PHE A 179 8.97 -6.07 19.83
CA PHE A 179 7.62 -5.61 20.13
C PHE A 179 7.54 -4.11 20.41
N TRP A 180 8.61 -3.50 20.92
CA TRP A 180 8.73 -2.06 21.05
C TRP A 180 8.59 -1.35 19.69
N ASP A 181 9.24 -1.87 18.65
CA ASP A 181 9.24 -1.27 17.30
C ASP A 181 7.97 -1.58 16.47
N TRP A 182 7.13 -2.52 16.91
CA TRP A 182 5.93 -2.92 16.16
C TRP A 182 4.84 -1.85 16.11
N GLY A 183 4.76 -0.95 17.09
CA GLY A 183 3.84 0.19 17.06
C GLY A 183 2.40 -0.21 16.69
N TYR A 184 1.85 0.38 15.63
CA TYR A 184 0.49 0.09 15.17
C TYR A 184 0.27 -1.32 14.62
N PHE A 185 1.32 -2.06 14.27
CA PHE A 185 1.16 -3.47 13.88
C PHE A 185 0.64 -4.33 15.02
N LEU A 186 0.90 -3.96 16.28
CA LEU A 186 0.25 -4.59 17.42
C LEU A 186 -1.28 -4.44 17.38
N LEU A 187 -1.77 -3.27 16.95
CA LEU A 187 -3.18 -3.02 16.74
C LEU A 187 -3.71 -3.72 15.49
N TYR A 188 -2.99 -3.71 14.37
CA TYR A 188 -3.43 -4.37 13.14
C TYR A 188 -3.65 -5.86 13.33
N PHE A 189 -2.70 -6.55 13.97
CA PHE A 189 -2.89 -7.95 14.31
C PHE A 189 -4.05 -8.15 15.30
N SER A 190 -4.29 -7.20 16.21
CA SER A 190 -5.46 -7.26 17.08
C SER A 190 -6.77 -7.08 16.31
N PHE A 191 -6.84 -6.17 15.35
CA PHE A 191 -8.02 -5.96 14.50
C PHE A 191 -8.35 -7.20 13.66
N PHE A 192 -7.35 -7.93 13.19
CA PHE A 192 -7.55 -9.21 12.51
C PHE A 192 -7.86 -10.39 13.46
N GLY A 193 -7.94 -10.14 14.78
CA GLY A 193 -8.32 -11.15 15.77
C GLY A 193 -7.20 -12.10 16.18
N PHE A 194 -5.93 -11.75 15.90
CA PHE A 194 -4.79 -12.59 16.30
C PHE A 194 -4.52 -12.56 17.81
N TRP A 195 -4.74 -11.42 18.45
CA TRP A 195 -4.60 -11.23 19.88
C TRP A 195 -5.42 -10.03 20.36
N ASP A 196 -5.62 -9.96 21.67
CA ASP A 196 -5.98 -8.71 22.33
C ASP A 196 -4.72 -7.98 22.75
N VAL A 197 -4.72 -6.66 22.68
CA VAL A 197 -3.60 -5.83 23.10
C VAL A 197 -4.04 -4.82 24.15
N THR A 198 -3.27 -4.69 25.23
CA THR A 198 -3.47 -3.67 26.25
C THR A 198 -2.44 -2.57 26.07
N ARG A 199 -2.89 -1.32 25.94
CA ARG A 199 -2.02 -0.15 25.81
C ARG A 199 -1.22 0.08 27.09
N ASP A 200 0.00 0.56 26.92
CA ASP A 200 0.86 1.00 27.99
C ASP A 200 0.64 2.48 28.33
N GLU A 201 -0.24 2.73 29.32
CA GLU A 201 -0.60 4.09 29.75
C GLU A 201 0.55 4.83 30.45
N ASP A 202 1.49 4.12 31.07
CA ASP A 202 2.60 4.74 31.78
C ASP A 202 3.65 5.28 30.81
N THR A 203 4.01 4.50 29.79
CA THR A 203 4.87 4.96 28.70
C THR A 203 4.21 6.12 27.94
N LEU A 204 2.88 6.08 27.76
CA LEU A 204 2.13 7.17 27.14
C LEU A 204 2.27 8.50 27.90
N LYS A 205 2.18 8.45 29.24
CA LYS A 205 2.35 9.64 30.10
C LYS A 205 3.80 10.16 30.08
N GLN A 206 4.77 9.26 30.03
CA GLN A 206 6.19 9.61 30.08
C GLN A 206 6.70 10.27 28.79
N TYR A 207 6.30 9.77 27.63
CA TYR A 207 6.81 10.22 26.33
C TYR A 207 5.82 11.11 25.55
N GLY A 208 4.58 11.23 26.03
CA GLY A 208 3.53 12.03 25.41
C GLY A 208 2.81 11.31 24.26
N VAL A 209 1.59 11.76 23.99
CA VAL A 209 0.58 11.06 23.17
C VAL A 209 0.92 11.01 21.68
N LYS A 210 1.83 11.84 21.18
CA LYS A 210 1.49 12.46 19.89
C LYS A 210 1.46 11.54 18.68
N ARG A 211 2.23 10.43 18.57
CA ARG A 211 2.18 9.59 17.35
C ARG A 211 2.57 8.11 17.54
N TYR A 212 2.50 7.58 18.76
CA TYR A 212 3.07 6.26 19.07
C TYR A 212 2.13 5.37 19.89
N PHE A 213 2.06 4.09 19.53
CA PHE A 213 1.38 3.07 20.29
C PHE A 213 2.41 2.14 20.92
N GLN A 214 2.25 1.88 22.22
CA GLN A 214 2.99 0.88 22.96
C GLN A 214 2.02 0.00 23.73
N ALA A 215 2.38 -1.27 23.85
CA ALA A 215 1.57 -2.25 24.54
C ALA A 215 2.24 -2.70 25.83
N GLU A 216 1.45 -2.72 26.90
CA GLU A 216 1.86 -3.33 28.17
C GLU A 216 1.90 -4.86 28.01
N SER A 217 0.94 -5.39 27.26
CA SER A 217 0.74 -6.83 27.10
C SER A 217 -0.09 -7.19 25.88
N ILE A 218 0.07 -8.44 25.45
CA ILE A 218 -0.77 -9.09 24.44
C ILE A 218 -1.34 -10.39 25.00
N THR A 219 -2.53 -10.77 24.54
CA THR A 219 -3.18 -12.04 24.89
C THR A 219 -3.56 -12.75 23.59
N PRO A 220 -2.83 -13.81 23.19
CA PRO A 220 -3.11 -14.53 21.94
C PRO A 220 -4.53 -15.12 21.98
N SER A 221 -5.31 -14.94 20.91
CA SER A 221 -6.63 -15.57 20.81
C SER A 221 -6.50 -17.02 20.34
N ALA A 222 -7.54 -17.83 20.53
CA ALA A 222 -7.57 -19.20 20.00
C ALA A 222 -7.50 -19.20 18.45
N PHE A 223 -8.15 -18.23 17.82
CA PHE A 223 -8.08 -17.96 16.39
C PHE A 223 -6.64 -17.64 15.96
N GLY A 224 -6.00 -16.67 16.61
CA GLY A 224 -4.65 -16.21 16.27
C GLY A 224 -3.58 -17.28 16.37
N VAL A 225 -3.58 -18.07 17.44
CA VAL A 225 -2.61 -19.18 17.62
C VAL A 225 -2.66 -20.16 16.44
N ARG A 226 -3.84 -20.44 15.89
CA ARG A 226 -4.00 -21.29 14.69
C ARG A 226 -3.47 -20.61 13.44
N MET A 227 -3.80 -19.33 13.25
CA MET A 227 -3.36 -18.57 12.09
C MET A 227 -1.84 -18.37 12.05
N PHE A 228 -1.19 -18.13 13.20
CA PHE A 228 0.26 -17.96 13.28
C PHE A 228 1.04 -19.16 12.75
N LEU A 229 0.58 -20.38 13.06
CA LEU A 229 1.22 -21.61 12.60
C LEU A 229 1.22 -21.68 11.07
N ILE A 230 0.08 -21.39 10.44
CA ILE A 230 -0.05 -21.40 8.98
C ILE A 230 0.77 -20.28 8.35
N LEU A 231 0.69 -19.07 8.88
CA LEU A 231 1.44 -17.92 8.34
C LEU A 231 2.94 -18.16 8.39
N LYS A 232 3.43 -18.71 9.51
CA LYS A 232 4.84 -19.07 9.72
C LYS A 232 5.33 -20.08 8.67
N GLU A 233 4.58 -21.15 8.45
CA GLU A 233 5.02 -22.26 7.61
C GLU A 233 4.79 -21.98 6.12
N ALA A 234 3.61 -21.46 5.77
CA ALA A 234 3.14 -21.39 4.38
C ALA A 234 3.12 -19.97 3.79
N ARG A 235 3.16 -18.90 4.60
CA ARG A 235 3.02 -17.50 4.14
C ARG A 235 4.10 -16.57 4.71
N LYS A 236 5.36 -17.01 4.66
CA LYS A 236 6.50 -16.22 5.17
C LYS A 236 6.53 -14.82 4.55
N LEU A 237 6.28 -13.80 5.37
CA LEU A 237 5.98 -12.45 4.91
C LEU A 237 7.00 -11.86 3.91
N PRO A 238 8.33 -11.95 4.10
CA PRO A 238 9.28 -11.38 3.14
C PRO A 238 9.16 -11.92 1.70
N TYR A 239 8.68 -13.17 1.54
CA TYR A 239 8.47 -13.82 0.25
C TYR A 239 7.06 -13.66 -0.32
N TRP A 240 6.13 -13.15 0.49
CA TRP A 240 4.74 -12.97 0.11
C TRP A 240 4.37 -11.51 -0.08
N ASN A 241 4.93 -10.62 0.73
CA ASN A 241 4.70 -9.18 0.66
C ASN A 241 5.38 -8.60 -0.59
N LEU A 242 4.57 -8.07 -1.49
CA LEU A 242 5.00 -7.55 -2.76
C LEU A 242 5.97 -6.37 -2.63
N PRO A 243 5.71 -5.31 -1.83
CA PRO A 243 6.68 -4.26 -1.58
C PRO A 243 8.05 -4.78 -1.13
N SER A 244 8.08 -5.80 -0.26
CA SER A 244 9.32 -6.50 0.13
C SER A 244 10.01 -7.17 -1.06
N ARG A 245 9.27 -7.95 -1.86
CA ARG A 245 9.81 -8.67 -3.02
C ARG A 245 10.33 -7.72 -4.10
N ARG A 246 9.71 -6.55 -4.25
CA ARG A 246 10.17 -5.50 -5.17
C ARG A 246 11.52 -4.92 -4.74
N LYS A 247 11.77 -4.78 -3.44
CA LYS A 247 13.11 -4.41 -2.93
C LYS A 247 14.17 -5.46 -3.23
N SER A 248 13.80 -6.73 -3.37
CA SER A 248 14.69 -7.81 -3.81
C SER A 248 14.70 -8.02 -5.35
N GLY A 249 14.17 -7.08 -6.13
CA GLY A 249 14.25 -7.09 -7.60
C GLY A 249 13.03 -7.67 -8.33
N GLU A 250 11.95 -8.05 -7.64
CA GLU A 250 10.75 -8.62 -8.28
C GLU A 250 9.72 -7.55 -8.68
N TRP A 251 10.09 -6.74 -9.66
CA TRP A 251 9.41 -5.49 -9.99
C TRP A 251 8.21 -5.59 -10.94
N LYS A 252 8.07 -6.69 -11.69
CA LYS A 252 6.96 -6.90 -12.63
C LYS A 252 5.62 -7.05 -11.92
N ASN A 253 5.67 -7.52 -10.68
CA ASN A 253 4.48 -7.72 -9.87
C ASN A 253 4.06 -6.40 -9.22
N ILE A 254 2.76 -6.19 -9.27
CA ILE A 254 2.02 -5.01 -8.80
C ILE A 254 0.84 -5.49 -7.95
N PRO A 255 0.27 -4.66 -7.06
CA PRO A 255 -0.82 -5.07 -6.20
C PRO A 255 -1.94 -5.80 -6.96
N GLY A 256 -2.29 -7.00 -6.50
CA GLY A 256 -3.26 -7.89 -7.15
C GLY A 256 -2.73 -8.74 -8.31
N SER A 257 -1.42 -8.77 -8.59
CA SER A 257 -0.80 -9.72 -9.54
C SER A 257 -0.92 -11.16 -9.05
N PRO A 258 -0.80 -12.17 -9.94
CA PRO A 258 -0.73 -13.57 -9.54
C PRO A 258 0.27 -13.83 -8.39
N LEU A 259 -0.09 -14.76 -7.52
CA LEU A 259 0.73 -15.12 -6.36
C LEU A 259 1.92 -16.01 -6.78
N PRO A 260 2.98 -16.10 -5.95
CA PRO A 260 4.06 -17.06 -6.18
C PRO A 260 3.52 -18.47 -6.40
N ASP A 261 4.03 -19.14 -7.44
CA ASP A 261 3.62 -20.49 -7.84
C ASP A 261 2.11 -20.66 -8.08
N GLU A 262 1.40 -19.56 -8.39
CA GLU A 262 -0.06 -19.50 -8.54
C GLU A 262 -0.83 -20.05 -7.32
N ASN A 263 -0.21 -20.05 -6.14
CA ASN A 263 -0.76 -20.64 -4.92
C ASN A 263 -1.69 -19.63 -4.20
N PRO A 264 -3.03 -19.85 -4.12
CA PRO A 264 -3.94 -18.90 -3.50
C PRO A 264 -3.64 -18.69 -2.01
N PHE A 265 -3.61 -17.45 -1.54
CA PHE A 265 -3.21 -17.12 -0.16
C PHE A 265 -4.02 -17.89 0.89
N PHE A 266 -5.33 -18.00 0.70
CA PHE A 266 -6.25 -18.66 1.63
C PHE A 266 -6.14 -20.19 1.66
N LEU A 267 -5.49 -20.83 0.68
CA LEU A 267 -5.53 -22.28 0.48
C LEU A 267 -5.16 -23.11 1.74
N PRO A 268 -4.06 -22.81 2.47
CA PRO A 268 -3.67 -23.60 3.64
C PRO A 268 -4.60 -23.40 4.84
N PHE A 269 -5.46 -22.38 4.81
CA PHE A 269 -6.38 -22.04 5.89
C PHE A 269 -7.73 -22.77 5.76
N ILE A 270 -8.08 -23.30 4.58
CA ILE A 270 -9.34 -24.02 4.34
C ILE A 270 -9.64 -25.08 5.42
N PRO A 271 -8.68 -25.93 5.87
CA PRO A 271 -8.97 -26.94 6.89
C PRO A 271 -9.39 -26.39 8.26
N LEU A 272 -9.24 -25.08 8.51
CA LEU A 272 -9.67 -24.45 9.76
C LEU A 272 -11.17 -24.10 9.76
N PHE A 273 -11.87 -24.19 8.63
CA PHE A 273 -13.25 -23.72 8.48
C PHE A 273 -14.20 -24.87 8.08
N PRO A 274 -15.53 -24.70 8.29
CA PRO A 274 -16.50 -25.66 7.77
C PRO A 274 -16.40 -25.77 6.24
N GLU A 275 -16.76 -26.93 5.70
CA GLU A 275 -16.71 -27.17 4.27
C GLU A 275 -17.53 -26.12 3.50
N GLY A 276 -16.89 -25.51 2.51
CA GLY A 276 -17.50 -24.50 1.64
C GLY A 276 -17.56 -23.08 2.19
N GLU A 277 -17.13 -22.82 3.44
CA GLU A 277 -17.08 -21.46 4.00
C GLU A 277 -15.98 -20.59 3.36
N LEU A 278 -14.82 -21.19 3.09
CA LEU A 278 -13.68 -20.53 2.45
C LEU A 278 -13.28 -21.29 1.19
N GLN A 279 -13.64 -20.77 0.02
CA GLN A 279 -13.34 -21.40 -1.27
C GLN A 279 -12.57 -20.50 -2.22
N LYS A 280 -12.70 -19.18 -2.05
CA LYS A 280 -12.07 -18.18 -2.91
C LYS A 280 -11.72 -16.93 -2.13
N SER A 281 -10.90 -16.12 -2.78
CA SER A 281 -10.65 -14.71 -2.46
C SER A 281 -11.02 -13.89 -3.70
N LEU A 282 -10.87 -12.57 -3.62
CA LEU A 282 -11.07 -11.69 -4.77
C LEU A 282 -10.05 -12.05 -5.88
N PRO A 283 -10.46 -12.20 -7.16
CA PRO A 283 -9.55 -12.56 -8.23
C PRO A 283 -8.35 -11.61 -8.38
N ARG A 284 -7.17 -12.20 -8.56
CA ARG A 284 -5.88 -11.52 -8.73
C ARG A 284 -5.51 -11.44 -10.21
N GLU A 285 -5.96 -10.36 -10.87
CA GLU A 285 -5.78 -10.17 -12.32
C GLU A 285 -4.67 -9.15 -12.65
N GLY A 286 -3.91 -8.68 -11.67
CA GLY A 286 -2.90 -7.64 -11.84
C GLY A 286 -3.49 -6.27 -12.23
N ILE A 287 -2.67 -5.42 -12.88
CA ILE A 287 -3.18 -4.32 -13.68
C ILE A 287 -3.40 -4.88 -15.09
N LYS A 288 -4.62 -4.73 -15.61
CA LYS A 288 -4.87 -4.98 -17.03
C LYS A 288 -4.29 -3.83 -17.83
N PHE A 289 -3.68 -4.14 -18.98
CA PHE A 289 -3.23 -3.12 -19.93
C PHE A 289 -4.39 -2.18 -20.27
N VAL A 290 -4.22 -0.88 -19.99
CA VAL A 290 -5.20 0.15 -20.31
C VAL A 290 -4.79 0.80 -21.62
N ASP A 291 -5.43 0.40 -22.72
CA ASP A 291 -5.18 1.01 -24.03
C ASP A 291 -5.73 2.43 -24.10
N GLY A 292 -5.07 3.28 -24.89
CA GLY A 292 -5.48 4.66 -25.10
C GLY A 292 -4.33 5.61 -25.36
N THR A 293 -4.63 6.89 -25.18
CA THR A 293 -3.68 8.00 -25.27
C THR A 293 -3.60 8.71 -23.92
N TYR A 294 -2.38 8.88 -23.42
CA TYR A 294 -2.07 9.46 -22.13
C TYR A 294 -1.50 10.86 -22.34
N ILE A 295 -1.90 11.80 -21.50
CA ILE A 295 -1.42 13.19 -21.56
C ILE A 295 -0.69 13.51 -20.28
N PHE A 296 0.62 13.63 -20.39
CA PHE A 296 1.48 14.03 -19.29
C PHE A 296 1.77 15.52 -19.37
N LYS A 297 1.63 16.22 -18.25
CA LYS A 297 2.20 17.54 -18.05
C LYS A 297 3.49 17.39 -17.27
N VAL A 298 4.60 17.68 -17.93
CA VAL A 298 5.96 17.65 -17.37
C VAL A 298 6.33 19.08 -16.99
N SER A 299 6.62 19.33 -15.72
CA SER A 299 6.90 20.67 -15.19
C SER A 299 8.23 20.69 -14.46
N LEU A 300 9.08 21.65 -14.79
CA LEU A 300 10.32 21.92 -14.07
C LEU A 300 10.17 23.10 -13.10
N ALA A 301 9.33 24.07 -13.46
CA ALA A 301 8.90 25.16 -12.60
C ALA A 301 7.44 25.54 -12.89
N LYS A 302 6.85 26.42 -12.06
CA LYS A 302 5.45 26.86 -12.18
C LYS A 302 5.09 27.32 -13.60
N ASP A 303 5.99 28.08 -14.24
CA ASP A 303 5.80 28.66 -15.56
C ASP A 303 6.65 28.00 -16.66
N LEU A 304 7.25 26.84 -16.34
CA LEU A 304 8.09 26.07 -17.25
C LEU A 304 7.60 24.62 -17.33
N TRP A 305 6.81 24.33 -18.35
CA TRP A 305 6.19 23.01 -18.55
C TRP A 305 5.99 22.64 -20.02
N ARG A 306 5.77 21.35 -20.25
CA ARG A 306 5.46 20.71 -21.54
C ARG A 306 4.31 19.73 -21.36
N ARG A 307 3.42 19.65 -22.33
CA ARG A 307 2.35 18.65 -22.40
C ARG A 307 2.67 17.65 -23.49
N ILE A 308 2.84 16.39 -23.11
CA ILE A 308 3.26 15.31 -23.99
C ILE A 308 2.09 14.34 -24.10
N GLU A 309 1.64 14.12 -25.34
CA GLU A 309 0.65 13.12 -25.71
C GLU A 309 1.37 11.84 -26.15
N ILE A 310 1.06 10.71 -25.53
CA ILE A 310 1.74 9.43 -25.75
C ILE A 310 0.75 8.27 -25.81
N SER A 311 0.98 7.27 -26.67
CA SER A 311 0.19 6.03 -26.69
C SER A 311 0.50 5.13 -25.49
N ALA A 312 -0.51 4.39 -25.01
CA ALA A 312 -0.37 3.30 -24.04
C ALA A 312 0.69 2.24 -24.40
N ASN A 313 1.01 2.07 -25.68
CA ASN A 313 2.01 1.10 -26.15
C ASN A 313 3.45 1.60 -26.09
N HIS A 314 3.67 2.90 -25.90
CA HIS A 314 5.01 3.41 -25.65
C HIS A 314 5.47 3.03 -24.25
N THR A 315 6.77 3.07 -24.06
CA THR A 315 7.48 2.78 -22.82
C THR A 315 7.71 4.04 -21.97
N LEU A 316 8.23 3.87 -20.76
CA LEU A 316 8.78 5.01 -20.01
C LEU A 316 10.05 5.56 -20.67
N LEU A 317 10.81 4.74 -21.40
CA LEU A 317 11.94 5.20 -22.21
C LEU A 317 11.50 6.20 -23.30
N ASP A 318 10.40 5.90 -24.00
CA ASP A 318 9.83 6.83 -24.97
C ASP A 318 9.39 8.16 -24.33
N LEU A 319 8.85 8.11 -23.11
CA LEU A 319 8.51 9.32 -22.36
C LEU A 319 9.76 10.10 -21.94
N HIS A 320 10.82 9.42 -21.49
CA HIS A 320 12.11 10.03 -21.20
C HIS A 320 12.66 10.77 -22.42
N GLY A 321 12.75 10.10 -23.58
CA GLY A 321 13.27 10.72 -24.81
C GLY A 321 12.43 11.94 -25.23
N ALA A 322 11.11 11.87 -25.07
CA ALA A 322 10.23 12.99 -25.34
C ALA A 322 10.44 14.18 -24.37
N ILE A 323 10.82 13.91 -23.11
CA ILE A 323 11.15 14.94 -22.12
C ILE A 323 12.47 15.62 -22.49
N GLN A 324 13.52 14.84 -22.78
CA GLN A 324 14.83 15.36 -23.18
C GLN A 324 14.71 16.29 -24.41
N GLU A 325 14.09 15.78 -25.49
CA GLU A 325 13.89 16.53 -26.73
C GLU A 325 13.13 17.84 -26.50
N THR A 326 12.08 17.84 -25.67
CA THR A 326 11.25 19.04 -25.50
C THR A 326 11.86 20.08 -24.55
N TYR A 327 12.85 19.69 -23.73
CA TYR A 327 13.60 20.57 -22.85
C TYR A 327 14.98 20.93 -23.40
N ASP A 328 15.34 20.45 -24.59
CA ASP A 328 16.63 20.72 -25.25
C ASP A 328 17.82 20.28 -24.38
N PHE A 329 17.66 19.11 -23.74
CA PHE A 329 18.69 18.47 -22.96
C PHE A 329 19.30 17.31 -23.75
N ASP A 330 20.59 17.07 -23.54
CA ASP A 330 21.33 15.91 -23.99
C ASP A 330 21.09 14.72 -23.04
N ASP A 331 20.87 13.53 -23.60
CA ASP A 331 20.69 12.28 -22.83
C ASP A 331 22.06 11.67 -22.47
N ASP A 332 22.78 12.33 -21.57
CA ASP A 332 24.17 12.03 -21.22
C ASP A 332 24.36 11.47 -19.80
N HIS A 333 23.28 11.37 -19.01
CA HIS A 333 23.30 10.90 -17.63
C HIS A 333 22.18 9.90 -17.30
N LEU A 334 22.35 9.18 -16.19
CA LEU A 334 21.32 8.26 -15.66
C LEU A 334 20.09 9.02 -15.13
N TYR A 335 18.96 8.31 -15.08
CA TYR A 335 17.67 8.88 -14.70
C TYR A 335 16.73 7.84 -14.10
N SER A 336 15.65 8.31 -13.47
CA SER A 336 14.59 7.46 -12.94
C SER A 336 13.23 8.14 -12.91
N PHE A 337 12.18 7.34 -13.06
CA PHE A 337 10.80 7.72 -12.76
C PHE A 337 10.40 7.12 -11.40
N PHE A 338 10.14 7.97 -10.40
CA PHE A 338 9.59 7.57 -9.11
C PHE A 338 8.07 7.72 -9.14
N MET A 339 7.37 6.58 -9.16
CA MET A 339 5.94 6.45 -9.41
C MET A 339 5.07 6.97 -8.26
N ASP A 340 5.65 7.11 -7.07
CA ASP A 340 5.05 7.72 -5.88
C ASP A 340 5.42 9.21 -5.72
N GLY A 341 6.16 9.77 -6.68
CA GLY A 341 6.60 11.16 -6.68
C GLY A 341 7.70 11.47 -5.65
N LYS A 342 8.27 10.47 -4.98
CA LYS A 342 9.30 10.66 -3.96
C LYS A 342 10.66 10.26 -4.50
N ARG A 343 11.60 11.21 -4.49
CA ARG A 343 13.00 10.92 -4.87
C ARG A 343 13.56 9.77 -4.04
N TRP A 344 14.33 8.91 -4.68
CA TRP A 344 15.04 7.80 -4.04
C TRP A 344 14.12 6.77 -3.34
N SER A 345 12.84 6.72 -3.69
CA SER A 345 11.93 5.67 -3.22
C SER A 345 12.16 4.36 -4.01
N HIS A 346 11.70 3.24 -3.44
CA HIS A 346 11.72 1.94 -4.12
C HIS A 346 10.64 1.78 -5.20
N GLU A 347 9.67 2.71 -5.27
CA GLU A 347 8.62 2.71 -6.29
C GLU A 347 9.13 3.42 -7.56
N ARG A 348 10.18 2.86 -8.18
CA ARG A 348 10.92 3.49 -9.28
C ARG A 348 11.09 2.60 -10.51
N PHE A 349 11.32 3.24 -11.66
CA PHE A 349 11.88 2.65 -12.88
C PHE A 349 13.13 3.45 -13.26
N THR A 350 14.23 2.76 -13.57
CA THR A 350 15.56 3.33 -13.78
C THR A 350 15.96 3.32 -15.25
N SER A 351 17.03 4.05 -15.58
CA SER A 351 17.63 4.02 -16.91
C SER A 351 18.01 2.59 -17.32
N PRO A 352 17.95 2.20 -18.60
CA PRO A 352 18.45 0.91 -19.08
C PRO A 352 19.96 0.70 -18.86
N PHE A 353 20.68 1.77 -18.54
CA PHE A 353 22.11 1.75 -18.22
C PHE A 353 22.41 1.76 -16.72
N ASP A 354 21.38 1.74 -15.86
CA ASP A 354 21.54 1.55 -14.43
C ASP A 354 21.82 0.07 -14.11
N ASP A 355 22.52 -0.21 -13.02
CA ASP A 355 22.78 -1.58 -12.56
C ASP A 355 21.51 -2.21 -11.95
N GLU A 356 20.60 -1.40 -11.40
CA GLU A 356 19.39 -1.86 -10.73
C GLU A 356 18.13 -1.52 -11.53
N GLY A 357 17.39 -2.54 -11.98
CA GLY A 357 16.06 -2.40 -12.56
C GLY A 357 14.94 -2.23 -11.51
N PRO A 358 13.66 -2.12 -11.94
CA PRO A 358 13.18 -2.25 -13.31
C PRO A 358 13.63 -1.14 -14.23
N HIS A 359 13.87 -1.45 -15.51
CA HIS A 359 14.26 -0.45 -16.48
C HIS A 359 13.06 0.13 -17.23
N VAL A 360 13.18 1.38 -17.65
CA VAL A 360 12.09 2.14 -18.29
C VAL A 360 11.68 1.63 -19.68
N ASP A 361 12.53 0.83 -20.33
CA ASP A 361 12.29 0.21 -21.64
C ASP A 361 11.55 -1.13 -21.55
N GLU A 362 11.44 -1.69 -20.33
CA GLU A 362 10.78 -2.98 -20.09
C GLU A 362 9.29 -2.86 -19.77
N VAL A 363 8.77 -1.63 -19.60
CA VAL A 363 7.38 -1.37 -19.20
C VAL A 363 6.71 -0.36 -20.12
N ARG A 364 5.46 -0.66 -20.52
CA ARG A 364 4.62 0.23 -21.30
C ARG A 364 3.74 1.10 -20.41
N ILE A 365 3.41 2.30 -20.90
CA ILE A 365 2.54 3.26 -20.19
C ILE A 365 1.20 2.63 -19.77
N GLY A 366 0.60 1.81 -20.64
CA GLY A 366 -0.66 1.12 -20.35
C GLY A 366 -0.58 0.04 -19.27
N GLU A 367 0.62 -0.41 -18.88
CA GLU A 367 0.85 -1.48 -17.89
C GLU A 367 1.03 -0.93 -16.47
N LEU A 368 1.32 0.36 -16.35
CA LEU A 368 1.66 1.02 -15.08
C LEU A 368 0.45 1.25 -14.15
N GLY A 369 -0.77 1.05 -14.64
CA GLY A 369 -2.02 1.25 -13.88
C GLY A 369 -2.17 2.67 -13.37
N LEU A 370 -1.69 3.63 -14.14
CA LEU A 370 -1.76 5.04 -13.80
C LEU A 370 -3.20 5.54 -13.78
N PHE A 371 -3.43 6.56 -12.96
CA PHE A 371 -4.71 7.26 -12.88
C PHE A 371 -4.55 8.76 -13.19
N ALA A 372 -5.59 9.37 -13.73
CA ALA A 372 -5.60 10.81 -13.97
C ALA A 372 -5.42 11.58 -12.65
N GLY A 373 -4.50 12.55 -12.64
CA GLY A 373 -4.05 13.31 -11.48
C GLY A 373 -2.85 12.72 -10.74
N GLN A 374 -2.40 11.51 -11.09
CA GLN A 374 -1.20 10.92 -10.49
C GLN A 374 0.02 11.78 -10.80
N ASN A 375 0.87 11.98 -9.79
CA ASN A 375 2.14 12.68 -9.92
C ASN A 375 3.28 11.68 -9.81
N ILE A 376 4.15 11.72 -10.81
CA ILE A 376 5.40 10.96 -10.90
C ILE A 376 6.54 11.98 -10.83
N LEU A 377 7.65 11.61 -10.22
CA LEU A 377 8.88 12.41 -10.28
C LEU A 377 9.80 11.79 -11.33
N TYR A 378 10.16 12.56 -12.35
CA TYR A 378 11.26 12.22 -13.25
C TYR A 378 12.52 12.94 -12.76
N LEU A 379 13.49 12.16 -12.31
CA LEU A 379 14.81 12.62 -11.88
C LEU A 379 15.81 12.30 -12.99
N PHE A 380 16.42 13.33 -13.56
CA PHE A 380 17.48 13.20 -14.54
C PHE A 380 18.78 13.74 -13.96
N ASP A 381 19.89 13.06 -14.26
CA ASP A 381 21.20 13.31 -13.69
C ASP A 381 21.21 13.12 -12.15
N TYR A 382 21.84 12.05 -11.69
CA TYR A 382 21.94 11.76 -10.26
C TYR A 382 22.91 12.68 -9.52
N GLY A 383 23.80 13.39 -10.21
CA GLY A 383 24.67 14.41 -9.66
C GLY A 383 23.91 15.72 -9.44
N ASP A 384 23.40 16.31 -10.52
CA ASP A 384 22.74 17.62 -10.49
C ASP A 384 21.26 17.57 -10.07
N GLU A 385 20.64 16.39 -10.07
CA GLU A 385 19.27 16.12 -9.66
C GLU A 385 18.23 17.04 -10.34
N TRP A 386 18.18 17.05 -11.67
CA TRP A 386 17.09 17.71 -12.40
C TRP A 386 15.75 17.04 -12.07
N LYS A 387 14.85 17.78 -11.41
CA LYS A 387 13.58 17.25 -10.88
C LYS A 387 12.38 17.76 -11.65
N PHE A 388 11.81 16.90 -12.48
CA PHE A 388 10.59 17.20 -13.22
C PHE A 388 9.38 16.54 -12.54
N ARG A 389 8.36 17.35 -12.29
CA ARG A 389 7.04 16.83 -11.90
C ARG A 389 6.28 16.40 -13.16
N VAL A 390 5.95 15.12 -13.24
CA VAL A 390 5.21 14.51 -14.34
C VAL A 390 3.78 14.17 -13.86
N GLU A 391 2.82 15.00 -14.22
CA GLU A 391 1.39 14.79 -13.87
C GLU A 391 0.65 14.13 -15.04
N LEU A 392 -0.04 13.02 -14.81
CA LEU A 392 -0.95 12.44 -15.80
C LEU A 392 -2.28 13.23 -15.81
N GLU A 393 -2.47 14.16 -16.74
CA GLU A 393 -3.66 15.02 -16.77
C GLU A 393 -4.92 14.32 -17.29
N ASP A 394 -4.76 13.37 -18.22
CA ASP A 394 -5.88 12.74 -18.93
C ASP A 394 -5.51 11.37 -19.51
N ILE A 395 -6.47 10.45 -19.54
CA ILE A 395 -6.39 9.14 -20.22
C ILE A 395 -7.56 9.05 -21.19
N ARG A 396 -7.27 9.09 -22.49
CA ARG A 396 -8.27 9.01 -23.56
C ARG A 396 -8.34 7.58 -24.08
N LEU A 397 -9.38 6.86 -23.68
CA LEU A 397 -9.61 5.47 -24.06
C LEU A 397 -10.05 5.28 -25.52
N LYS A 398 -10.40 6.37 -26.22
CA LYS A 398 -10.88 6.35 -27.60
C LYS A 398 -10.16 7.40 -28.44
N GLY A 399 -10.07 7.16 -29.74
CA GLY A 399 -9.48 8.08 -30.72
C GLY A 399 -8.14 7.57 -31.28
N PRO A 400 -7.53 8.32 -32.20
CA PRO A 400 -6.24 7.97 -32.77
C PRO A 400 -5.14 8.04 -31.71
N LYS A 401 -4.23 7.06 -31.75
CA LYS A 401 -3.05 6.99 -30.88
C LYS A 401 -1.84 7.55 -31.63
N PRO A 402 -0.99 8.39 -31.01
CA PRO A 402 0.15 8.95 -31.70
C PRO A 402 1.20 7.85 -31.99
N ARG A 403 1.84 7.89 -33.16
CA ARG A 403 2.91 6.93 -33.55
C ARG A 403 4.24 7.18 -32.86
N LYS A 404 4.46 8.41 -32.41
CA LYS A 404 5.60 8.87 -31.60
C LYS A 404 5.04 9.83 -30.54
N PRO A 405 5.69 9.99 -29.38
CA PRO A 405 5.32 11.03 -28.42
C PRO A 405 5.19 12.40 -29.11
N LYS A 406 4.19 13.19 -28.72
CA LYS A 406 3.92 14.49 -29.35
C LYS A 406 3.74 15.58 -28.30
N VAL A 407 4.48 16.68 -28.44
CA VAL A 407 4.23 17.89 -27.63
C VAL A 407 2.97 18.60 -28.14
N ILE A 408 1.95 18.69 -27.29
CA ILE A 408 0.65 19.32 -27.58
C ILE A 408 0.44 20.66 -26.86
N GLY A 409 1.40 21.08 -26.04
CA GLY A 409 1.41 22.39 -25.40
C GLY A 409 2.73 22.63 -24.66
N LYS A 410 3.13 23.90 -24.51
CA LYS A 410 4.33 24.28 -23.76
C LYS A 410 4.20 25.69 -23.16
N LYS A 411 4.98 25.96 -22.12
CA LYS A 411 5.20 27.29 -21.54
C LYS A 411 6.61 27.38 -20.97
N GLY A 412 7.23 28.55 -21.08
CA GLY A 412 8.59 28.83 -20.59
C GLY A 412 9.68 28.34 -21.53
N GLU A 413 10.78 29.08 -21.58
CA GLU A 413 11.99 28.70 -22.31
C GLU A 413 12.70 27.53 -21.63
N SER A 414 13.34 26.68 -22.41
CA SER A 414 14.19 25.61 -21.87
C SER A 414 15.38 26.23 -21.13
N PRO A 415 15.76 25.71 -19.95
CA PRO A 415 16.96 26.18 -19.27
C PRO A 415 18.21 25.65 -19.98
N GLU A 416 19.35 26.30 -19.78
CA GLU A 416 20.64 25.69 -20.10
C GLU A 416 20.86 24.49 -19.17
N GLN A 417 21.22 23.34 -19.75
CA GLN A 417 21.38 22.09 -18.99
C GLN A 417 22.58 22.14 -18.05
N TYR A 418 23.74 22.59 -18.53
CA TYR A 418 24.93 22.78 -17.71
C TYR A 418 25.56 24.13 -18.07
N PRO A 419 25.39 25.16 -17.22
CA PRO A 419 26.11 26.41 -17.39
C PRO A 419 27.60 26.13 -17.40
N ARG A 420 28.32 26.63 -18.40
CA ARG A 420 29.79 26.56 -18.36
C ARG A 420 30.27 27.31 -17.12
N TYR A 421 31.04 26.64 -16.26
CA TYR A 421 31.80 27.35 -15.24
C TYR A 421 32.76 28.29 -16.00
N ASP A 422 32.61 29.59 -15.81
CA ASP A 422 33.60 30.54 -16.28
C ASP A 422 34.94 30.15 -15.64
N GLU A 423 35.89 29.70 -16.45
CA GLU A 423 37.29 29.58 -16.03
C GLU A 423 37.79 31.00 -15.76
N GLU A 424 37.86 31.41 -14.50
CA GLU A 424 38.59 32.61 -14.06
C GLU A 424 40.11 32.44 -14.23
#